data_AF-A0A382YIP9-F1
#
_entry.id   AF-A0A382YIP9-F1
#
_cell.length_a   1.000
_cell.length_b   1.000
_cell.length_c   1.000
_cell.angle_alpha   90.00
_cell.angle_beta   90.00
_cell.angle_gamma   90.00
#
_symmetry.space_group_name_H-M   'P 1'
#
loop_
_entity.id
_entity.type
_entity.pdbx_description
1 polymer ?
#
loop_
_entity_poly.entity_id
_entity_poly.type
_entity_poly.pdbx_seq_one_letter_code
_entity_poly.pdbx_strand_id
1 'polypeptide(L)' 'VDLIGAFEKALDSGRYILGPEVATFEEEFAAYCGTKWAVGTGSGTSALHLVMQGLCFKEGDEVITAPNSFIASASAI' A
#
# COMPACT_ATOMS: atom_id res chain seq x y z
N VAL A 1 9.79 3.64 -18.75
CA VAL A 1 10.81 3.14 -17.80
C VAL A 1 11.30 1.81 -18.33
N ASP A 2 12.61 1.65 -18.53
CA ASP A 2 13.17 0.33 -18.83
C ASP A 2 13.22 -0.48 -17.53
N LEU A 3 12.56 -1.64 -17.52
CA LEU A 3 12.46 -2.50 -16.33
C LEU A 3 13.80 -3.17 -16.00
N ILE A 4 14.60 -3.49 -17.01
CA ILE A 4 15.89 -4.14 -16.80
C ILE A 4 16.85 -3.15 -16.14
N GLY A 5 17.00 -1.96 -16.70
CA GLY A 5 17.86 -0.93 -16.10
C GLY A 5 17.40 -0.47 -14.70
N ALA A 6 16.09 -0.49 -14.40
CA ALA A 6 15.60 -0.20 -13.05
C ALA A 6 15.96 -1.31 -12.06
N PHE A 7 15.84 -2.57 -12.48
CA PHE A 7 16.22 -3.73 -11.68
C PHE A 7 17.73 -3.78 -11.42
N GLU A 8 18.55 -3.53 -12.43
CA GLU A 8 20.02 -3.47 -12.29
C GLU A 8 20.45 -2.41 -11.28
N LYS A 9 19.85 -1.21 -11.33
CA LYS A 9 20.12 -0.15 -10.32
C LYS A 9 19.79 -0.61 -8.89
N ALA A 10 18.66 -1.28 -8.71
CA ALA A 10 18.27 -1.79 -7.40
C ALA A 10 19.25 -2.86 -6.90
N LEU A 11 19.67 -3.79 -7.79
CA LEU A 11 20.69 -4.80 -7.49
C LEU A 11 22.03 -4.16 -7.08
N ASP A 12 22.54 -3.24 -7.90
CA ASP A 12 23.84 -2.59 -7.67
C ASP A 12 23.84 -1.74 -6.40
N SER A 13 22.68 -1.18 -6.01
CA SER A 13 22.55 -0.38 -4.79
C SER A 13 22.68 -1.21 -3.50
N GLY A 14 22.33 -2.51 -3.55
CA GLY A 14 22.20 -3.37 -2.37
C GLY A 14 21.07 -3.00 -1.39
N ARG A 15 20.23 -2.00 -1.70
CA ARG A 15 19.17 -1.48 -0.81
C ARG A 15 17.80 -2.08 -1.13
N TYR A 16 17.60 -3.35 -0.77
CA TYR A 16 16.39 -4.09 -1.14
C TYR A 16 15.13 -3.74 -0.35
N ILE A 17 15.28 -3.21 0.86
CA ILE A 17 14.17 -2.92 1.77
C ILE A 17 14.11 -1.41 1.98
N LEU A 18 12.95 -0.82 1.64
CA LEU A 18 12.68 0.62 1.81
C LEU A 18 13.79 1.50 1.17
N GLY A 19 14.16 1.16 -0.07
CA GLY A 19 15.07 1.93 -0.90
C GLY A 19 14.48 3.27 -1.35
N PRO A 20 15.31 4.17 -1.91
CA PRO A 20 14.86 5.49 -2.39
C PRO A 20 13.77 5.40 -3.48
N GLU A 21 13.73 4.31 -4.24
CA GLU A 21 12.71 4.03 -5.24
C GLU A 21 11.31 3.90 -4.61
N VAL A 22 11.21 3.36 -3.38
CA VAL A 22 9.94 3.25 -2.65
C VAL A 22 9.42 4.64 -2.28
N ALA A 23 10.26 5.48 -1.68
CA ALA A 23 9.87 6.84 -1.29
C ALA A 23 9.49 7.70 -2.51
N THR A 24 10.25 7.59 -3.60
CA THR A 24 9.94 8.30 -4.85
C THR A 24 8.60 7.85 -5.42
N PHE A 25 8.34 6.53 -5.43
CA PHE A 25 7.06 5.99 -5.87
C PHE A 25 5.90 6.46 -4.99
N GLU A 26 6.07 6.51 -3.67
CA GLU A 26 5.03 7.01 -2.76
C GLU A 26 4.69 8.47 -3.04
N GLU A 27 5.68 9.33 -3.28
CA GLU A 27 5.46 10.74 -3.64
C GLU A 27 4.73 10.87 -4.98
N GLU A 28 5.18 10.16 -6.01
CA GLU A 28 4.55 10.15 -7.34
C GLU A 28 3.12 9.59 -7.30
N PHE A 29 2.90 8.52 -6.52
CA PHE A 29 1.60 7.87 -6.40
C PHE A 29 0.61 8.73 -5.60
N ALA A 30 1.07 9.41 -4.55
CA ALA A 30 0.25 10.40 -3.84
C ALA A 30 -0.18 11.54 -4.78
N ALA A 31 0.74 12.06 -5.58
CA ALA A 31 0.44 13.08 -6.59
C ALA A 31 -0.54 12.57 -7.65
N TYR A 32 -0.35 11.34 -8.15
CA TYR A 32 -1.25 10.69 -9.10
C TYR A 32 -2.67 10.51 -8.54
N CYS A 33 -2.79 10.09 -7.28
CA CYS A 33 -4.08 9.91 -6.61
C CYS A 33 -4.71 11.22 -6.13
N GLY A 34 -4.01 12.35 -6.19
CA GLY A 34 -4.47 13.63 -5.65
C GLY A 34 -4.57 13.66 -4.12
N THR A 35 -3.76 12.86 -3.43
CA THR A 35 -3.71 12.78 -1.96
C THR A 35 -2.45 13.44 -1.41
N LYS A 36 -2.47 13.80 -0.13
CA LYS A 36 -1.28 14.38 0.55
C LYS A 36 -0.18 13.33 0.78
N TRP A 37 -0.57 12.07 0.96
CA TRP A 37 0.32 10.97 1.34
C TRP A 37 -0.07 9.69 0.60
N ALA A 38 0.92 8.83 0.37
CA ALA A 38 0.76 7.43 0.01
C ALA A 38 1.78 6.61 0.79
N VAL A 39 1.45 5.35 1.09
CA VAL A 39 2.33 4.43 1.82
C VAL A 39 2.32 3.08 1.11
N GLY A 40 3.50 2.63 0.72
CA GLY A 40 3.75 1.32 0.13
C GLY A 40 3.56 0.23 1.17
N THR A 41 2.81 -0.81 0.80
CA THR A 41 2.60 -1.99 1.65
C THR A 41 2.88 -3.25 0.84
N GLY A 42 3.04 -4.39 1.52
CA GLY A 42 3.31 -5.66 0.84
C GLY A 42 2.15 -6.18 -0.02
N SER A 43 0.91 -5.72 0.23
CA SER A 43 -0.28 -6.09 -0.56
C SER A 43 -1.46 -5.16 -0.26
N GLY A 44 -2.47 -5.15 -1.14
CA GLY A 44 -3.72 -4.43 -0.90
C GLY A 44 -4.49 -4.91 0.35
N THR A 45 -4.44 -6.21 0.67
CA THR A 45 -5.04 -6.76 1.90
C THR A 45 -4.35 -6.21 3.14
N SER A 46 -3.02 -6.16 3.14
CA SER A 46 -2.24 -5.57 4.23
C SER A 46 -2.54 -4.09 4.40
N ALA A 47 -2.72 -3.34 3.31
CA ALA A 47 -3.12 -1.94 3.36
C ALA A 47 -4.48 -1.76 4.05
N LEU A 48 -5.50 -2.53 3.65
CA LEU A 48 -6.83 -2.48 4.29
C LEU A 48 -6.75 -2.81 5.78
N HIS A 49 -6.04 -3.89 6.13
CA HIS A 49 -5.90 -4.32 7.52
C HIS A 49 -5.20 -3.26 8.40
N LEU A 50 -4.12 -2.64 7.90
CA LEU A 50 -3.42 -1.56 8.61
C LEU A 50 -4.31 -0.33 8.81
N VAL A 51 -5.12 0.02 7.80
CA VAL A 51 -6.08 1.13 7.92
C VAL A 51 -7.12 0.81 8.98
N MET A 52 -7.69 -0.39 9.02
CA MET A 52 -8.68 -0.75 10.05
C MET A 52 -8.09 -0.68 11.46
N GLN A 53 -6.84 -1.14 11.66
CA GLN A 53 -6.14 -0.99 12.95
C GLN A 53 -5.91 0.49 13.31
N GLY A 54 -5.54 1.32 12.33
CA GLY A 54 -5.28 2.75 12.52
C GLY A 54 -6.52 3.59 12.81
N LEU A 55 -7.72 3.12 12.40
CA LEU A 55 -8.99 3.79 12.68
C LEU A 55 -9.53 3.54 14.10
N CYS A 56 -8.90 2.64 14.86
CA CYS A 56 -9.21 2.38 16.27
C CYS A 56 -10.68 2.06 16.55
N PHE A 57 -11.27 1.15 15.77
CA PHE A 57 -12.62 0.64 16.02
C PHE A 57 -12.77 0.04 17.42
N LYS A 58 -13.99 0.11 17.94
CA LYS A 58 -14.39 -0.45 19.21
C LYS A 58 -15.26 -1.68 18.98
N GLU A 59 -15.40 -2.48 20.03
CA GLU A 59 -16.36 -3.58 20.04
C GLU A 59 -17.77 -3.04 19.79
N GLY A 60 -18.46 -3.65 18.81
CA GLY A 60 -19.78 -3.23 18.36
C GLY A 60 -19.78 -2.23 17.19
N ASP A 61 -18.63 -1.74 16.74
CA ASP A 61 -18.57 -0.92 15.52
C ASP A 61 -18.83 -1.78 14.27
N GLU A 62 -19.55 -1.21 13.30
CA GLU A 62 -19.92 -1.88 12.05
C GLU A 62 -19.23 -1.24 10.85
N VAL A 63 -18.77 -2.07 9.91
CA VAL A 63 -18.20 -1.63 8.63
C VAL A 63 -19.05 -2.19 7.49
N ILE A 64 -19.67 -1.29 6.73
CA ILE A 64 -20.48 -1.65 5.56
C ILE A 64 -19.55 -1.90 4.38
N THR A 65 -19.71 -3.05 3.72
CA THR A 65 -18.94 -3.42 2.51
C THR A 65 -19.82 -4.08 1.46
N ALA A 66 -19.29 -4.26 0.24
CA ALA A 66 -20.03 -4.85 -0.88
C ALA A 66 -19.96 -6.38 -0.85
N PRO A 67 -21.09 -7.10 -1.08
CA PRO A 67 -21.10 -8.56 -1.09
C PRO A 67 -20.49 -9.16 -2.37
N ASN A 68 -20.40 -8.37 -3.44
CA ASN A 68 -19.75 -8.74 -4.71
C ASN A 68 -18.39 -8.05 -4.84
N SER A 69 -17.45 -8.44 -3.98
CA SER A 69 -16.05 -8.00 -4.00
C SER A 69 -15.13 -9.20 -3.74
N PHE A 70 -13.83 -9.04 -3.95
CA PHE A 70 -12.86 -10.05 -3.54
C PHE A 70 -12.80 -10.17 -2.00
N ILE A 71 -12.57 -11.39 -1.51
CA ILE A 71 -12.64 -11.75 -0.08
C ILE A 71 -11.80 -10.86 0.83
N ALA A 72 -10.67 -10.33 0.33
CA ALA A 72 -9.81 -9.42 1.07
C ALA A 72 -10.55 -8.19 1.64
N SER A 73 -11.61 -7.72 0.98
CA SER A 73 -12.39 -6.57 1.47
C SER A 73 -13.10 -6.87 2.78
N ALA A 74 -13.69 -8.06 2.89
CA ALA A 74 -14.43 -8.48 4.08
C ALA A 74 -13.50 -9.04 5.17
N SER A 75 -12.42 -9.73 4.79
CA SER A 75 -11.47 -10.29 5.76
C SER A 75 -10.56 -9.26 6.43
N ALA A 76 -10.50 -8.03 5.92
CA ALA A 76 -9.71 -6.96 6.52
C ALA A 76 -10.46 -6.21 7.63
N ILE A 77 -11.79 -6.36 7.68
CA ILE A 77 -12.71 -5.86 8.72
C ILE A 77 -12.68 -6.83 9.89
#